data_AF-A0A6V8PV05-F1
#
_entry.id   AF-A0A6V8PV05-F1
#
_cell.length_a   1.000
_cell.length_b   1.000
_cell.length_c   1.000
_cell.angle_alpha   90.00
_cell.angle_beta   90.00
_cell.angle_gamma   90.00
#
_symmetry.space_group_name_H-M   'P 1'
#
loop_
_entity.id
_entity.type
_entity.pdbx_description
1 polymer ?
#
loop_
_entity_poly.entity_id
_entity_poly.type
_entity_poly.pdbx_seq_one_letter_code
_entity_poly.pdbx_strand_id
1 'polypeptide(L)' 'YSKIEPLKKFARMLKRRLRGILAHCRYPIHTSVLEGINNKIKVIKRVAYGYRDMEYFFLKIRGAFRPVTHT' A
#
# COMPACT_ATOMS: atom_id res chain seq x y z
N TYR A 1 30.37 25.21 1.25
CA TYR A 1 29.63 23.97 0.97
C TYR A 1 28.60 23.75 2.05
N SER A 2 27.34 24.07 1.80
CA SER A 2 26.30 23.74 2.77
C SER A 2 26.33 22.23 2.99
N LYS A 3 26.42 21.81 4.26
CA LYS A 3 26.50 20.43 4.74
C LYS A 3 25.13 19.71 4.58
N ILE A 4 24.49 19.88 3.42
CA ILE A 4 23.10 19.51 3.14
C ILE A 4 22.97 18.09 2.59
N GLU A 5 23.79 17.17 3.08
CA GLU A 5 23.68 15.75 2.72
C GLU A 5 22.23 15.20 2.90
N PRO A 6 21.46 15.64 3.91
CA PRO A 6 20.03 15.32 4.01
C PRO A 6 19.21 15.76 2.79
N LEU A 7 19.44 16.97 2.25
CA LEU A 7 18.72 17.48 1.08
C LEU A 7 19.13 16.75 -0.19
N LYS A 8 20.42 16.42 -0.37
CA LYS A 8 20.88 15.59 -1.49
C LYS A 8 20.24 14.21 -1.44
N LYS A 9 20.10 13.62 -0.25
CA LYS A 9 19.41 12.33 -0.06
C LYS A 9 17.92 12.45 -0.36
N PHE A 10 17.28 13.53 0.08
CA PHE A 10 15.88 13.82 -0.20
C PHE A 10 15.62 13.97 -1.71
N ALA A 11 16.42 14.77 -2.42
CA ALA A 11 16.30 14.98 -3.87
C ALA A 11 16.49 13.67 -4.66
N ARG A 12 17.47 12.82 -4.27
CA ARG A 12 17.64 11.48 -4.86
C ARG A 12 16.42 10.59 -4.62
N MET A 13 15.87 10.62 -3.41
CA MET A 13 14.69 9.84 -3.04
C MET A 13 13.45 10.30 -3.80
N LEU A 14 13.26 11.62 -3.98
CA LEU A 14 12.20 12.21 -4.77
C LEU A 14 12.30 11.81 -6.24
N LYS A 15 13.49 11.94 -6.85
CA LYS A 15 13.73 11.53 -8.25
C LYS A 15 13.38 10.05 -8.48
N ARG A 16 13.75 9.17 -7.54
CA ARG A 16 13.42 7.74 -7.61
C ARG A 16 11.92 7.45 -7.46
N ARG A 17 11.19 8.25 -6.67
CA ARG A 17 9.75 8.06 -6.40
C ARG A 17 8.84 8.84 -7.35
N LEU A 18 9.39 9.66 -8.24
CA LEU A 18 8.64 10.58 -9.11
C LEU A 18 7.49 9.90 -9.87
N ARG A 19 7.72 8.70 -10.42
CA ARG A 19 6.68 7.94 -11.12
C ARG A 19 5.45 7.65 -10.23
N GLY A 20 5.67 7.30 -8.97
CA GLY A 20 4.58 7.03 -8.01
C GLY A 20 3.83 8.31 -7.61
N ILE A 21 4.55 9.42 -7.48
CA ILE A 21 3.95 10.74 -7.20
C ILE A 21 3.05 11.17 -8.37
N LEU A 22 3.56 11.07 -9.60
CA LEU A 22 2.78 11.37 -10.80
C LEU A 22 1.56 10.46 -10.96
N ALA A 23 1.70 9.17 -10.62
CA ALA A 23 0.57 8.24 -10.63
C ALA A 23 -0.51 8.63 -9.61
N HIS A 24 -0.12 9.05 -8.40
CA HIS A 24 -1.05 9.53 -7.38
C HIS A 24 -1.75 10.84 -7.80
N CYS A 25 -1.07 11.74 -8.51
CA CYS A 25 -1.71 12.93 -9.09
C CYS A 25 -2.74 12.58 -10.18
N ARG A 26 -2.51 11.49 -10.94
CA ARG A 26 -3.43 11.02 -11.98
C ARG A 26 -4.63 10.24 -11.41
N TYR A 27 -4.41 9.50 -10.32
CA TYR A 27 -5.42 8.69 -9.65
C TYR A 27 -5.56 9.17 -8.21
N PRO A 28 -6.58 9.99 -7.89
CA PRO A 28 -6.77 10.56 -6.56
C PRO A 28 -7.27 9.49 -5.57
N ILE A 29 -6.37 8.60 -5.17
CA ILE A 29 -6.62 7.59 -4.15
C ILE A 29 -6.17 8.18 -2.81
N HIS A 30 -7.11 8.52 -1.95
CA HIS A 30 -6.79 9.01 -0.61
C HIS A 30 -5.99 7.98 0.18
N THR A 31 -4.99 8.46 0.92
CA THR A 31 -4.15 7.62 1.80
C THR A 31 -4.99 6.89 2.85
N SER A 32 -6.08 7.49 3.32
CA SER A 32 -7.02 6.89 4.27
C SER A 32 -7.63 5.57 3.77
N VAL A 33 -7.95 5.47 2.48
CA VAL A 33 -8.48 4.25 1.87
C VAL A 33 -7.43 3.16 1.86
N LEU A 34 -6.20 3.50 1.45
CA LEU A 34 -5.07 2.57 1.45
C LEU A 34 -4.72 2.09 2.86
N GLU A 35 -4.75 2.98 3.86
CA GLU A 35 -4.56 2.63 5.27
C GLU A 35 -5.67 1.71 5.78
N GLY A 36 -6.93 1.97 5.41
CA GLY A 36 -8.06 1.11 5.74
C GLY A 36 -7.90 -0.31 5.21
N ILE A 37 -7.49 -0.45 3.94
CA ILE A 37 -7.18 -1.74 3.31
C ILE A 37 -6.04 -2.45 4.06
N ASN A 38 -4.94 -1.74 4.33
CA ASN A 38 -3.80 -2.29 5.06
C ASN A 38 -4.17 -2.77 6.47
N ASN A 39 -5.02 -2.02 7.18
CA ASN A 39 -5.49 -2.41 8.51
C ASN A 39 -6.38 -3.65 8.44
N LYS A 40 -7.30 -3.75 7.47
CA LYS A 40 -8.13 -4.95 7.28
C LYS A 40 -7.28 -6.18 6.99
N ILE A 41 -6.26 -6.07 6.13
CA ILE A 41 -5.31 -7.16 5.85
C ILE A 41 -4.54 -7.57 7.11
N LYS A 42 -4.07 -6.60 7.92
CA LYS A 42 -3.43 -6.90 9.22
C LYS A 42 -4.37 -7.65 10.16
N VAL A 43 -5.65 -7.28 10.22
CA VAL A 43 -6.65 -7.99 11.03
C VAL A 43 -6.83 -9.43 10.53
N ILE A 44 -6.98 -9.64 9.22
CA ILE A 44 -7.11 -10.99 8.63
C ILE A 44 -5.90 -11.86 9.02
N LYS A 45 -4.69 -11.32 8.88
CA LYS A 45 -3.46 -12.01 9.29
C LYS A 45 -3.45 -12.36 10.79
N ARG A 46 -3.89 -11.44 11.65
CA ARG A 46 -3.91 -11.62 13.12
C ARG A 46 -4.93 -12.66 13.56
N VAL A 47 -6.15 -12.64 13.01
CA VAL A 47 -7.22 -13.59 13.34
C VAL A 47 -6.82 -15.03 13.01
N ALA A 48 -6.04 -15.22 11.95
CA ALA A 48 -5.52 -16.54 11.58
C ALA A 48 -4.33 -17.00 12.42
N TYR A 49 -3.82 -16.17 13.34
CA TYR A 49 -2.53 -16.39 14.03
C TYR A 49 -1.35 -16.62 13.06
N GLY A 50 -1.45 -16.06 11.86
CA GLY A 50 -0.51 -16.26 10.77
C GLY A 50 -0.96 -17.34 9.78
N TYR A 51 -0.70 -17.09 8.50
CA TYR A 51 -0.91 -18.06 7.43
C TYR A 51 0.42 -18.72 7.07
N ARG A 52 0.45 -20.05 6.97
CA ARG A 52 1.61 -20.79 6.42
C ARG A 52 1.61 -20.78 4.89
N ASP A 53 0.41 -20.83 4.32
CA ASP A 53 0.16 -20.75 2.88
C ASP A 53 -0.17 -19.30 2.48
N MET A 54 0.71 -18.72 1.68
CA MET A 54 0.56 -17.36 1.18
C MET A 54 -0.49 -17.26 0.07
N GLU A 55 -0.68 -18.28 -0.76
CA GLU A 55 -1.74 -18.28 -1.78
C GLU A 55 -3.11 -18.28 -1.12
N TYR A 56 -3.28 -19.09 -0.09
CA TYR A 56 -4.50 -19.09 0.71
C TYR A 56 -4.73 -17.75 1.43
N PHE A 57 -3.66 -17.12 1.94
CA PHE A 57 -3.77 -15.77 2.51
C PHE A 57 -4.25 -14.74 1.47
N PHE A 58 -3.66 -14.74 0.27
CA PHE A 58 -4.08 -13.85 -0.81
C PHE A 58 -5.50 -14.17 -1.31
N LEU A 59 -5.94 -15.42 -1.28
CA LEU A 59 -7.31 -15.80 -1.55
C LEU A 59 -8.27 -15.17 -0.53
N LYS A 60 -7.95 -15.22 0.77
CA LYS A 60 -8.75 -14.56 1.82
C LYS A 60 -8.79 -13.04 1.65
N ILE A 61 -7.68 -12.42 1.26
CA ILE A 61 -7.64 -10.97 0.96
C ILE A 61 -8.57 -10.64 -0.23
N ARG A 62 -8.43 -11.35 -1.36
CA ARG A 62 -9.26 -11.12 -2.56
C ARG A 62 -10.75 -11.30 -2.26
N GLY A 63 -11.11 -12.33 -1.49
CA GLY A 63 -12.48 -12.55 -1.05
C GLY A 63 -13.04 -11.41 -0.18
N ALA A 64 -12.20 -10.81 0.67
CA ALA A 64 -12.61 -9.71 1.55
C ALA A 64 -12.86 -8.38 0.81
N PHE A 65 -12.30 -8.21 -0.38
CA PHE A 65 -12.45 -7.00 -1.20
C PHE A 65 -13.17 -7.26 -2.53
N ARG A 66 -13.83 -8.42 -2.69
CA ARG A 66 -14.57 -8.75 -3.91
C ARG A 66 -15.70 -7.72 -4.08
N PRO A 67 -15.80 -7.02 -5.21
CA PRO A 67 -16.94 -6.14 -5.47
C PRO A 67 -18.21 -7.00 -5.49
N VAL A 68 -19.25 -6.52 -4.82
CA VAL A 68 -20.57 -7.17 -4.84
C VAL A 68 -21.07 -7.08 -6.28
N THR A 69 -21.06 -8.20 -6.98
CA THR A 69 -21.76 -8.31 -8.26
C THR A 69 -23.25 -8.35 -7.92
N HIS A 70 -23.93 -7.21 -8.09
CA HIS A 70 -25.38 -7.21 -8.12
C HIS A 70 -25.82 -8.09 -9.31
N THR A 71 -26.32 -9.28 -9.02
CA THR A 71 -27.26 -10.00 -9.90
C THR A 71 -28.60 -9.30 -9.90
#